data_AF-A0A1W1YJE9-F1
#
_entry.id   AF-A0A1W1YJE9-F1
#
_cell.length_a   1.000
_cell.length_b   1.000
_cell.length_c   1.000
_cell.angle_alpha   90.00
_cell.angle_beta   90.00
_cell.angle_gamma   90.00
#
_symmetry.space_group_name_H-M   'P 1'
#
loop_
_entity.id
_entity.type
_entity.pdbx_description
1 polymer ?
#
loop_
_entity_poly.entity_id
_entity_poly.type
_entity_poly.pdbx_seq_one_letter_code
_entity_poly.pdbx_strand_id
1 'polypeptide(L)'
;MKQVKYMHFNSACSFTALAFILAEKGIMTEDTEIVREAGLPWIFAREGDSFLGGPMLQGKKWYDLYLNPRGLCMREEPVEREKLPEYLRDHEGSMLGLRLPGHRGKHAVVMEEYDGAWCFFNPTREGSGQETEIQLDREGLMLAADPVTIVGTVAEHDRVIPDQRKLTEESLAVLEENYRTAESFCGKPHSREEYDTAMDKIFRPLLLDGITMLELIGETELAEGFRKEQRAFLTFMKGDRTGKLDETVSLNNLRRLKERYGELVAARRNKSNEK
;
A
#
# COMPACT_ATOMS: atom_id res chain seq x y z
N MET A 1 22.16 5.95 -17.62
CA MET A 1 21.40 4.68 -17.53
C MET A 1 20.32 4.90 -16.50
N LYS A 2 19.05 4.83 -16.89
CA LYS A 2 17.92 4.84 -15.93
C LYS A 2 18.07 3.63 -15.01
N GLN A 3 17.91 3.83 -13.71
CA GLN A 3 18.08 2.74 -12.75
C GLN A 3 16.79 1.94 -12.65
N VAL A 4 16.87 0.64 -12.93
CA VAL A 4 15.74 -0.26 -12.79
C VAL A 4 15.41 -0.41 -11.30
N LYS A 5 14.13 -0.28 -10.96
CA LYS A 5 13.58 -0.47 -9.61
C LYS A 5 12.68 -1.70 -9.59
N TYR A 6 12.65 -2.40 -8.47
CA TYR A 6 11.85 -3.61 -8.32
C TYR A 6 11.03 -3.57 -7.03
N MET A 7 9.89 -4.25 -7.07
CA MET A 7 9.06 -4.50 -5.91
C MET A 7 9.70 -5.59 -5.05
N HIS A 8 9.95 -5.30 -3.78
CA HIS A 8 10.51 -6.26 -2.83
C HIS A 8 9.41 -6.96 -2.02
N PHE A 9 8.22 -6.37 -1.91
CA PHE A 9 7.07 -6.97 -1.22
C PHE A 9 5.75 -6.86 -2.00
N ASN A 10 4.73 -7.58 -1.54
CA ASN A 10 3.43 -7.62 -2.22
C ASN A 10 2.76 -6.25 -2.16
N SER A 11 2.13 -5.86 -3.26
CA SER A 11 1.43 -4.56 -3.39
C SER A 11 2.30 -3.32 -3.16
N ALA A 12 3.62 -3.45 -3.34
CA ALA A 12 4.59 -2.36 -3.24
C ALA A 12 4.65 -1.45 -4.48
N CYS A 13 3.78 -1.63 -5.48
CA CYS A 13 3.92 -0.97 -6.79
C CYS A 13 4.03 0.55 -6.67
N SER A 14 3.23 1.17 -5.81
CA SER A 14 3.25 2.63 -5.65
C SER A 14 4.49 3.14 -4.92
N PHE A 15 5.01 2.38 -3.95
CA PHE A 15 6.27 2.73 -3.27
C PHE A 15 7.48 2.52 -4.18
N THR A 16 7.43 1.51 -5.05
CA THR A 16 8.45 1.28 -6.08
C THR A 16 8.42 2.40 -7.14
N ALA A 17 7.22 2.83 -7.55
CA ALA A 17 7.04 3.99 -8.42
C ALA A 17 7.58 5.27 -7.77
N LEU A 18 7.33 5.48 -6.48
CA LEU A 18 7.92 6.61 -5.74
C LEU A 18 9.46 6.51 -5.68
N ALA A 19 10.02 5.33 -5.43
CA ALA A 19 11.46 5.10 -5.42
C ALA A 19 12.10 5.39 -6.80
N PHE A 20 11.39 5.09 -7.88
CA PHE A 20 11.79 5.43 -9.25
C PHE A 20 11.88 6.95 -9.45
N ILE A 21 10.80 7.69 -9.12
CA ILE A 21 10.76 9.16 -9.23
C ILE A 21 11.88 9.81 -8.39
N LEU A 22 12.15 9.26 -7.21
CA LEU A 22 13.19 9.77 -6.31
C LEU A 22 14.60 9.53 -6.87
N ALA A 23 14.84 8.41 -7.54
CA ALA A 23 16.12 8.13 -8.17
C ALA A 23 16.46 9.15 -9.26
N GLU A 24 15.47 9.62 -10.03
CA GLU A 24 15.65 10.70 -11.02
C GLU A 24 16.05 12.02 -10.38
N LYS A 25 15.67 12.23 -9.11
CA LYS A 25 16.06 13.39 -8.30
C LYS A 25 17.37 13.16 -7.53
N GLY A 26 18.09 12.06 -7.80
CA GLY A 26 19.35 11.71 -7.14
C GLY A 26 19.20 11.12 -5.73
N ILE A 27 17.98 10.74 -5.32
CA ILE A 27 17.72 10.12 -4.02
C ILE A 27 17.61 8.60 -4.22
N MET A 28 18.68 7.90 -3.86
CA MET A 28 18.77 6.46 -3.99
C MET A 28 18.10 5.75 -2.82
N THR A 29 16.90 5.21 -3.06
CA THR A 29 16.12 4.48 -2.06
C THR A 29 15.32 3.34 -2.71
N GLU A 30 14.79 2.42 -1.91
CA GLU A 30 13.93 1.32 -2.37
C GLU A 30 12.58 1.36 -1.64
N ASP A 31 11.58 0.66 -2.17
CA ASP A 31 10.24 0.56 -1.57
C ASP A 31 10.27 0.18 -0.08
N THR A 32 11.12 -0.77 0.32
CA THR A 32 11.29 -1.22 1.71
C THR A 32 11.84 -0.12 2.62
N GLU A 33 12.78 0.68 2.12
CA GLU A 33 13.37 1.79 2.88
C GLU A 33 12.36 2.91 3.06
N ILE A 34 11.62 3.26 2.00
CA ILE A 34 10.55 4.26 2.05
C ILE A 34 9.53 3.88 3.12
N VAL A 35 9.00 2.66 3.06
CA VAL A 35 7.98 2.16 4.00
C VAL A 35 8.51 2.16 5.44
N ARG A 36 9.74 1.68 5.67
CA ARG A 36 10.35 1.61 7.01
C ARG A 36 10.59 2.99 7.60
N GLU A 37 11.13 3.91 6.81
CA GLU A 37 11.48 5.25 7.28
C GLU A 37 10.27 6.18 7.42
N ALA A 38 9.23 5.99 6.60
CA ALA A 38 7.92 6.62 6.80
C ALA A 38 7.24 6.17 8.11
N GLY A 39 7.67 5.03 8.67
CA GLY A 39 7.09 4.47 9.89
C GLY A 39 5.83 3.64 9.65
N LEU A 40 5.54 3.25 8.42
CA LEU A 40 4.30 2.54 8.06
C LEU A 40 4.10 1.19 8.78
N PRO A 41 5.14 0.43 9.17
CA PRO A 41 4.94 -0.78 9.96
C PRO A 41 4.25 -0.57 11.31
N TRP A 42 4.20 0.68 11.80
CA TRP A 42 3.56 1.03 13.06
C TRP A 42 2.28 1.84 12.87
N ILE A 43 1.81 2.01 11.63
CA ILE A 43 0.68 2.86 11.30
C ILE A 43 -0.48 2.00 10.80
N PHE A 44 -1.66 2.24 11.37
CA PHE A 44 -2.94 1.71 10.94
C PHE A 44 -3.91 2.86 10.82
N ALA A 45 -4.66 2.89 9.72
CA ALA A 45 -5.59 3.98 9.45
C ALA A 45 -6.97 3.45 9.08
N ARG A 46 -7.97 4.30 9.29
CA ARG A 46 -9.31 4.08 8.76
C ARG A 46 -9.64 5.16 7.76
N GLU A 47 -10.05 4.75 6.56
CA GLU A 47 -10.53 5.63 5.51
C GLU A 47 -11.90 5.15 5.05
N GLY A 48 -12.94 5.89 5.44
CA GLY A 48 -14.33 5.48 5.26
C GLY A 48 -14.64 4.17 6.00
N ASP A 49 -14.98 3.13 5.24
CA ASP A 49 -15.29 1.80 5.74
C ASP A 49 -14.10 0.81 5.67
N SER A 50 -12.94 1.28 5.23
CA SER A 50 -11.76 0.45 5.01
C SER A 50 -10.69 0.69 6.07
N PHE A 51 -10.14 -0.40 6.59
CA PHE A 51 -8.93 -0.38 7.41
C PHE A 51 -7.73 -0.51 6.49
N LEU A 52 -6.68 0.26 6.78
CA LEU A 52 -5.45 0.32 6.00
C LEU A 52 -4.26 -0.03 6.89
N GLY A 53 -3.30 -0.75 6.32
CA GLY A 53 -2.01 -1.03 6.93
C GLY A 53 -0.96 -1.30 5.85
N GLY A 54 0.31 -1.05 6.18
CA GLY A 54 1.44 -1.34 5.31
C GLY A 54 1.32 -0.74 3.90
N PRO A 55 1.37 -1.52 2.81
CA PRO A 55 1.35 -1.02 1.44
C PRO A 55 0.05 -0.29 1.08
N MET A 56 -1.03 -0.42 1.85
CA MET A 56 -2.30 0.28 1.58
C MET A 56 -2.26 1.77 1.95
N LEU A 57 -1.29 2.17 2.77
CA LEU A 57 -1.10 3.57 3.18
C LEU A 57 -0.44 4.34 2.03
N GLN A 58 -1.23 4.63 0.99
CA GLN A 58 -0.79 5.24 -0.27
C GLN A 58 -1.41 6.61 -0.49
N GLY A 59 -0.70 7.47 -1.20
CA GLY A 59 -1.12 8.83 -1.53
C GLY A 59 -0.40 9.87 -0.69
N LYS A 60 -0.65 11.15 -0.97
CA LYS A 60 0.10 12.28 -0.42
C LYS A 60 0.28 12.19 1.08
N LYS A 61 -0.82 11.94 1.81
CA LYS A 61 -0.82 11.83 3.29
C LYS A 61 0.26 10.89 3.82
N TRP A 62 0.49 9.77 3.13
CA TRP A 62 1.37 8.70 3.59
C TRP A 62 2.76 8.80 2.97
N TYR A 63 2.88 9.18 1.69
CA TYR A 63 4.17 9.42 1.05
C TYR A 63 4.93 10.57 1.70
N ASP A 64 4.22 11.63 2.11
CA ASP A 64 4.80 12.79 2.77
C ASP A 64 5.46 12.46 4.12
N LEU A 65 5.13 11.31 4.72
CA LEU A 65 5.84 10.84 5.92
C LEU A 65 7.33 10.55 5.64
N TYR A 66 7.65 10.13 4.42
CA TYR A 66 9.02 9.93 3.95
C TYR A 66 9.60 11.18 3.28
N LEU A 67 8.79 11.90 2.50
CA LEU A 67 9.23 13.01 1.65
C LEU A 67 9.50 14.30 2.46
N ASN A 68 8.62 14.66 3.40
CA ASN A 68 8.71 15.95 4.09
C ASN A 68 10.04 16.14 4.84
N PRO A 69 10.59 15.14 5.57
CA PRO A 69 11.91 15.29 6.21
C PRO A 69 13.05 15.59 5.23
N ARG A 70 12.87 15.26 3.94
CA ARG A 70 13.85 15.45 2.87
C ARG A 70 13.68 16.78 2.12
N GLY A 71 12.65 17.57 2.46
CA GLY A 71 12.33 18.82 1.77
C GLY A 71 11.58 18.59 0.46
N LEU A 72 10.78 17.53 0.42
CA LEU A 72 9.95 17.16 -0.72
C LEU A 72 8.52 16.93 -0.23
N CYS A 73 7.55 17.04 -1.14
CA CYS A 73 6.19 16.55 -0.90
C CYS A 73 5.60 15.95 -2.17
N MET A 74 4.61 15.10 -2.00
CA MET A 74 3.75 14.63 -3.09
C MET A 74 2.71 15.70 -3.39
N ARG A 75 2.50 16.02 -4.67
CA ARG A 75 1.33 16.75 -5.17
C ARG A 75 0.42 15.76 -5.87
N GLU A 76 -0.88 15.88 -5.64
CA GLU A 76 -1.88 15.02 -6.25
C GLU A 76 -2.91 15.88 -6.97
N GLU A 77 -3.06 15.67 -8.27
CA GLU A 77 -3.95 16.42 -9.14
C GLU A 77 -4.99 15.49 -9.76
N PRO A 78 -6.29 15.78 -9.62
CA PRO A 78 -7.33 15.04 -10.32
C PRO A 78 -7.36 15.48 -11.78
N VAL A 79 -7.16 14.53 -12.69
CA VAL A 79 -7.20 14.75 -14.14
C VAL A 79 -8.34 13.93 -14.73
N GLU A 80 -9.25 14.59 -15.46
CA GLU A 80 -10.30 13.93 -16.22
C GLU A 80 -9.68 13.03 -17.29
N ARG A 81 -10.26 11.84 -17.48
CA ARG A 81 -9.76 10.85 -18.44
C ARG A 81 -9.47 11.46 -19.80
N GLU A 82 -10.38 12.29 -20.32
CA GLU A 82 -10.30 12.91 -21.64
C GLU A 82 -9.14 13.90 -21.80
N LYS A 83 -8.62 14.43 -20.70
CA LYS A 83 -7.48 15.37 -20.65
C LYS A 83 -6.17 14.69 -20.26
N LEU A 84 -6.23 13.45 -19.79
CA LEU A 84 -5.07 12.72 -19.28
C LEU A 84 -3.96 12.54 -20.32
N PRO A 85 -4.23 12.15 -21.59
CA PRO A 85 -3.18 11.98 -22.58
C PRO A 85 -2.38 13.26 -22.82
N GLU A 86 -3.09 14.38 -22.97
CA GLU A 86 -2.48 15.69 -23.19
C GLU A 86 -1.75 16.18 -21.93
N TYR A 87 -2.31 15.97 -20.74
CA TYR A 87 -1.67 16.31 -19.48
C TYR A 87 -0.32 15.58 -19.33
N LEU A 88 -0.29 14.26 -19.53
CA LEU A 88 0.92 13.45 -19.31
C LEU A 88 2.07 13.80 -20.26
N ARG A 89 1.82 14.39 -21.43
CA ARG A 89 2.88 14.80 -22.37
C ARG A 89 3.80 15.87 -21.79
N ASP A 90 3.28 16.71 -20.90
CA ASP A 90 4.02 17.82 -20.31
C ASP A 90 4.48 17.52 -18.86
N HIS A 91 4.20 16.32 -18.35
CA HIS A 91 4.38 15.96 -16.95
C HIS A 91 5.09 14.60 -16.79
N GLU A 92 6.31 14.48 -17.32
CA GLU A 92 7.22 13.35 -17.03
C GLU A 92 7.49 13.20 -15.52
N GLY A 93 7.76 11.98 -15.07
CA GLY A 93 7.94 11.66 -13.66
C GLY A 93 6.63 11.63 -12.86
N SER A 94 5.47 11.60 -13.53
CA SER A 94 4.16 11.52 -12.90
C SER A 94 3.78 10.07 -12.57
N MET A 95 3.39 9.81 -11.32
CA MET A 95 2.84 8.53 -10.89
C MET A 95 1.32 8.53 -11.01
N LEU A 96 0.73 7.43 -11.50
CA LEU A 96 -0.70 7.25 -11.59
C LEU A 96 -1.10 5.77 -11.51
N GLY A 97 -2.36 5.51 -11.15
CA GLY A 97 -2.91 4.16 -11.09
C GLY A 97 -3.71 3.82 -12.35
N LEU A 98 -3.30 2.79 -13.09
CA LEU A 98 -3.98 2.31 -14.29
C LEU A 98 -4.57 0.90 -14.10
N ARG A 99 -5.68 0.60 -14.78
CA ARG A 99 -6.29 -0.74 -14.83
C ARG A 99 -5.70 -1.53 -15.99
N LEU A 100 -4.63 -2.26 -15.70
CA LEU A 100 -3.89 -3.01 -16.70
C LEU A 100 -4.39 -4.45 -16.80
N PRO A 101 -4.38 -5.06 -18.01
CA PRO A 101 -4.67 -6.48 -18.18
C PRO A 101 -3.82 -7.35 -17.25
N GLY A 102 -4.45 -8.33 -16.59
CA GLY A 102 -3.76 -9.24 -15.67
C GLY A 102 -3.58 -8.72 -14.24
N HIS A 103 -3.93 -7.46 -13.95
CA HIS A 103 -3.89 -6.90 -12.60
C HIS A 103 -5.28 -6.90 -11.95
N ARG A 104 -5.36 -7.32 -10.68
CA ARG A 104 -6.58 -7.18 -9.88
C ARG A 104 -6.63 -5.75 -9.31
N GLY A 105 -7.33 -4.86 -10.01
CA GLY A 105 -7.46 -3.45 -9.61
C GLY A 105 -6.47 -2.54 -10.31
N LYS A 106 -6.14 -1.41 -9.67
CA LYS A 106 -5.19 -0.44 -10.21
C LYS A 106 -3.75 -0.85 -9.92
N HIS A 107 -2.89 -0.65 -10.91
CA HIS A 107 -1.45 -0.80 -10.81
C HIS A 107 -0.80 0.58 -10.91
N ALA A 108 0.10 0.91 -9.98
CA ALA A 108 0.81 2.18 -10.01
C ALA A 108 1.92 2.11 -11.04
N VAL A 109 2.01 3.11 -11.92
CA VAL A 109 3.02 3.26 -12.96
C VAL A 109 3.57 4.69 -12.93
N VAL A 110 4.72 4.94 -13.56
CA VAL A 110 5.30 6.29 -13.69
C VAL A 110 5.43 6.64 -15.16
N MET A 111 4.89 7.79 -15.58
CA MET A 111 5.07 8.33 -16.91
C MET A 111 6.53 8.72 -17.11
N GLU A 112 7.22 8.09 -18.05
CA GLU A 112 8.63 8.37 -18.32
C GLU A 112 8.79 9.35 -19.49
N GLU A 113 8.20 9.02 -20.64
CA GLU A 113 8.38 9.82 -21.86
C GLU A 113 7.25 9.54 -22.87
N TYR A 114 7.12 10.45 -23.83
CA TYR A 114 6.23 10.29 -24.98
C TYR A 114 7.04 10.21 -26.29
N ASP A 115 7.08 9.03 -26.91
CA ASP A 115 7.69 8.80 -28.23
C ASP A 115 6.68 8.15 -29.17
N GLY A 116 5.68 8.93 -29.60
CA GLY A 116 4.54 8.45 -30.38
C GLY A 116 3.52 7.65 -29.57
N ALA A 117 3.96 6.97 -28.50
CA ALA A 117 3.15 6.33 -27.46
C ALA A 117 3.59 6.81 -26.06
N TRP A 118 2.72 6.66 -25.06
CA TRP A 118 3.06 6.95 -23.66
C TRP A 118 3.80 5.75 -23.08
N CYS A 119 5.05 5.99 -22.68
CA CYS A 119 5.92 4.98 -22.08
C CYS A 119 5.91 5.14 -20.56
N PHE A 120 5.62 4.04 -19.87
CA PHE A 120 5.51 4.02 -18.42
C PHE A 120 6.49 3.03 -17.81
N PHE A 121 7.17 3.44 -16.74
CA PHE A 121 7.85 2.51 -15.86
C PHE A 121 6.79 1.61 -15.20
N ASN A 122 7.03 0.31 -15.27
CA ASN A 122 6.19 -0.73 -14.68
C ASN A 122 6.86 -1.34 -13.44
N PRO A 123 6.43 -0.98 -12.23
CA PRO A 123 6.85 -1.66 -11.02
C PRO A 123 6.54 -3.15 -11.08
N THR A 124 7.58 -3.98 -11.09
CA THR A 124 7.47 -5.44 -11.11
C THR A 124 8.46 -6.05 -10.13
N ARG A 125 8.34 -7.36 -9.86
CA ARG A 125 9.35 -8.10 -9.10
C ARG A 125 10.49 -8.51 -10.03
N GLU A 126 11.71 -8.44 -9.52
CA GLU A 126 12.87 -8.99 -10.21
C GLU A 126 12.65 -10.47 -10.52
N GLY A 127 12.98 -10.87 -11.75
CA GLY A 127 12.80 -12.26 -12.20
C GLY A 127 11.34 -12.72 -12.39
N SER A 128 10.36 -11.83 -12.31
CA SER A 128 8.93 -12.18 -12.54
C SER A 128 8.59 -12.51 -14.00
N GLY A 129 9.47 -12.15 -14.95
CA GLY A 129 9.21 -12.25 -16.38
C GLY A 129 8.25 -11.18 -16.91
N GLN A 130 7.75 -10.28 -16.05
CA GLN A 130 6.98 -9.12 -16.46
C GLN A 130 7.91 -8.03 -17.01
N GLU A 131 7.46 -7.32 -18.03
CA GLU A 131 8.19 -6.20 -18.61
C GLU A 131 8.29 -5.05 -17.60
N THR A 132 9.44 -4.38 -17.55
CA THR A 132 9.67 -3.21 -16.68
C THR A 132 9.16 -1.92 -17.28
N GLU A 133 8.63 -1.98 -18.50
CA GLU A 133 8.06 -0.87 -19.25
C GLU A 133 6.69 -1.28 -19.77
N ILE A 134 5.76 -0.33 -19.85
CA ILE A 134 4.48 -0.47 -20.52
C ILE A 134 4.34 0.66 -21.53
N GLN A 135 4.00 0.32 -22.76
CA GLN A 135 3.67 1.30 -23.78
C GLN A 135 2.16 1.28 -24.05
N LEU A 136 1.53 2.46 -24.01
CA LEU A 136 0.12 2.61 -24.35
C LEU A 136 -0.03 3.66 -25.44
N ASP A 137 -0.85 3.35 -26.45
CA ASP A 137 -1.38 4.37 -27.33
C ASP A 137 -2.50 5.17 -26.62
N ARG A 138 -3.10 6.11 -27.35
CA ARG A 138 -4.12 6.99 -26.78
C ARG A 138 -5.35 6.21 -26.31
N GLU A 139 -5.78 5.22 -27.10
CA GLU A 139 -6.98 4.43 -26.78
C GLU A 139 -6.72 3.53 -25.57
N GLY A 140 -5.58 2.86 -25.53
CA GLY A 140 -5.14 2.02 -24.41
C GLY A 140 -5.03 2.80 -23.11
N LEU A 141 -4.44 4.01 -23.15
CA LEU A 141 -4.37 4.88 -21.97
C LEU A 141 -5.76 5.29 -21.48
N MET A 142 -6.64 5.70 -22.39
CA MET A 142 -8.02 6.10 -22.06
C MET A 142 -8.82 4.94 -21.46
N LEU A 143 -8.66 3.72 -21.98
CA LEU A 143 -9.33 2.51 -21.47
C LEU A 143 -8.80 2.10 -20.10
N ALA A 144 -7.50 2.25 -19.86
CA ALA A 144 -6.87 1.87 -18.59
C ALA A 144 -7.14 2.88 -17.45
N ALA A 145 -7.39 4.15 -17.76
CA ALA A 145 -7.60 5.21 -16.79
C ALA A 145 -9.02 5.19 -16.17
N ASP A 146 -9.15 5.58 -14.90
CA ASP A 146 -10.44 5.87 -14.27
C ASP A 146 -11.06 7.16 -14.87
N PRO A 147 -12.38 7.42 -14.74
CA PRO A 147 -13.00 8.65 -15.25
C PRO A 147 -12.33 9.93 -14.75
N VAL A 148 -11.86 9.90 -13.49
CA VAL A 148 -10.94 10.88 -12.93
C VAL A 148 -9.77 10.11 -12.37
N THR A 149 -8.58 10.42 -12.86
CA THR A 149 -7.32 9.80 -12.44
C THR A 149 -6.55 10.77 -11.56
N ILE A 150 -6.13 10.32 -10.39
CA ILE A 150 -5.22 11.10 -9.56
C ILE A 150 -3.80 10.91 -10.10
N VAL A 151 -3.17 12.01 -10.48
CA VAL A 151 -1.80 12.06 -10.96
C VAL A 151 -0.92 12.67 -9.87
N GLY A 152 0.11 11.92 -9.46
CA GLY A 152 1.02 12.26 -8.39
C GLY A 152 2.38 12.74 -8.91
N THR A 153 2.88 13.87 -8.43
CA THR A 153 4.24 14.36 -8.73
C THR A 153 4.99 14.72 -7.46
N VAL A 154 6.31 14.56 -7.46
CA VAL A 154 7.15 14.95 -6.33
C VAL A 154 7.73 16.36 -6.56
N ALA A 155 7.42 17.27 -5.65
CA ALA A 155 7.86 18.66 -5.69
C ALA A 155 8.70 19.02 -4.46
N GLU A 156 9.49 20.09 -4.58
CA GLU A 156 10.18 20.69 -3.43
C GLU A 156 9.19 21.23 -2.40
N HIS A 157 9.56 21.12 -1.13
CA HIS A 157 8.77 21.59 0.00
C HIS A 157 9.66 21.92 1.20
N ASP A 158 9.15 22.72 2.13
CA ASP A 158 9.83 22.94 3.39
C ASP A 158 9.96 21.64 4.17
N ARG A 159 11.07 21.50 4.88
CA ARG A 159 11.30 20.32 5.71
C ARG A 159 10.33 20.32 6.89
N VAL A 160 9.45 19.33 6.92
CA VAL A 160 8.52 19.09 8.01
C VAL A 160 8.75 17.70 8.58
N ILE A 161 8.88 17.60 9.90
CA ILE A 161 8.98 16.31 10.58
C ILE A 161 7.56 15.87 10.98
N PRO A 162 7.07 14.72 10.47
CA PRO A 162 5.75 14.22 10.83
C PRO A 162 5.64 13.88 12.32
N ASP A 163 4.47 14.14 12.92
CA ASP A 163 4.16 13.73 14.30
C ASP A 163 3.87 12.22 14.36
N GLN A 164 4.94 11.44 14.41
CA GLN A 164 4.88 9.98 14.54
C GLN A 164 4.20 9.53 15.84
N ARG A 165 4.23 10.34 16.90
CA ARG A 165 3.57 10.02 18.17
C ARG A 165 2.06 10.03 17.99
N LYS A 166 1.52 11.09 17.39
CA LYS A 166 0.09 11.18 17.10
C LYS A 166 -0.38 10.04 16.19
N LEU A 167 0.38 9.74 15.13
CA LEU A 167 0.03 8.66 14.20
C LEU A 167 -0.01 7.29 14.90
N THR A 168 0.98 6.98 15.74
CA THR A 168 1.01 5.70 16.48
C THR A 168 -0.09 5.62 17.54
N GLU A 169 -0.44 6.74 18.19
CA GLU A 169 -1.57 6.81 19.13
C GLU A 169 -2.92 6.52 18.43
N GLU A 170 -3.17 7.16 17.29
CA GLU A 170 -4.37 6.91 16.47
C GLU A 170 -4.41 5.45 15.97
N SER A 171 -3.26 4.90 15.59
CA SER A 171 -3.14 3.53 15.07
C SER A 171 -3.55 2.47 16.08
N LEU A 172 -3.31 2.67 17.38
CA LEU A 172 -3.73 1.73 18.42
C LEU A 172 -5.27 1.63 18.51
N ALA A 173 -5.96 2.77 18.38
CA ALA A 173 -7.42 2.80 18.35
C ALA A 173 -7.96 2.10 17.09
N VAL A 174 -7.34 2.35 15.94
CA VAL A 174 -7.71 1.72 14.67
C VAL A 174 -7.48 0.20 14.72
N LEU A 175 -6.37 -0.28 15.29
CA LEU A 175 -6.10 -1.71 15.46
C LEU A 175 -7.18 -2.43 16.27
N GLU A 176 -7.60 -1.82 17.39
CA GLU A 176 -8.67 -2.38 18.22
C GLU A 176 -10.01 -2.39 17.48
N GLU A 177 -10.33 -1.32 16.76
CA GLU A 177 -11.56 -1.24 15.97
C GLU A 177 -11.56 -2.24 14.79
N ASN A 178 -10.42 -2.41 14.13
CA ASN A 178 -10.24 -3.37 13.05
C ASN A 178 -10.48 -4.79 13.55
N TYR A 179 -9.90 -5.16 14.70
CA TYR A 179 -10.13 -6.46 15.33
C TYR A 179 -11.61 -6.67 15.69
N ARG A 180 -12.28 -5.70 16.33
CA ARG A 180 -13.71 -5.85 16.68
C ARG A 180 -14.58 -6.02 15.45
N THR A 181 -14.27 -5.31 14.37
CA THR A 181 -14.97 -5.44 13.10
C THR A 181 -14.73 -6.83 12.49
N ALA A 182 -13.50 -7.33 12.52
CA ALA A 182 -13.16 -8.67 12.08
C ALA A 182 -13.87 -9.75 12.91
N GLU A 183 -13.90 -9.62 14.23
CA GLU A 183 -14.59 -10.52 15.17
C GLU A 183 -16.09 -10.57 14.87
N SER A 184 -16.75 -9.42 14.73
CA SER A 184 -18.16 -9.35 14.38
C SER A 184 -18.46 -9.94 13.00
N PHE A 185 -17.59 -9.69 12.02
CA PHE A 185 -17.72 -10.26 10.68
C PHE A 185 -17.58 -11.79 10.72
N CYS A 186 -16.62 -12.32 11.45
CA CYS A 186 -16.35 -13.77 11.45
C CYS A 186 -17.48 -14.61 12.07
N GLY A 187 -18.27 -14.05 12.98
CA GLY A 187 -19.29 -14.78 13.74
C GLY A 187 -20.57 -15.18 12.97
N LYS A 188 -20.68 -14.83 11.68
CA LYS A 188 -21.83 -15.14 10.83
C LYS A 188 -21.42 -15.46 9.38
N PRO A 189 -22.24 -16.22 8.64
CA PRO A 189 -22.02 -16.42 7.21
C PRO A 189 -22.31 -15.14 6.42
N HIS A 190 -21.63 -14.98 5.28
CA HIS A 190 -21.82 -13.89 4.34
C HIS A 190 -21.87 -14.40 2.90
N SER A 191 -22.28 -13.54 1.99
CA SER A 191 -22.17 -13.79 0.56
C SER A 191 -20.71 -13.80 0.09
N ARG A 192 -20.48 -14.37 -1.08
CA ARG A 192 -19.16 -14.42 -1.71
C ARG A 192 -18.57 -13.02 -1.93
N GLU A 193 -19.41 -12.08 -2.36
CA GLU A 193 -19.05 -10.68 -2.63
C GLU A 193 -18.70 -9.92 -1.35
N GLU A 194 -19.43 -10.17 -0.26
CA GLU A 194 -19.10 -9.62 1.06
C GLU A 194 -17.76 -10.14 1.57
N TYR A 195 -17.45 -11.43 1.36
CA TYR A 195 -16.13 -11.97 1.69
C TYR A 195 -15.02 -11.32 0.85
N ASP A 196 -15.22 -11.16 -0.46
CA ASP A 196 -14.24 -10.51 -1.34
C ASP A 196 -13.99 -9.07 -0.90
N THR A 197 -15.05 -8.35 -0.52
CA THR A 197 -14.96 -6.98 -0.01
C THR A 197 -14.24 -6.92 1.34
N ALA A 198 -14.61 -7.80 2.28
CA ALA A 198 -14.01 -7.86 3.60
C ALA A 198 -12.53 -8.24 3.58
N MET A 199 -12.11 -9.06 2.59
CA MET A 199 -10.71 -9.41 2.40
C MET A 199 -9.85 -8.14 2.32
N ASP A 200 -10.23 -7.19 1.46
CA ASP A 200 -9.48 -5.96 1.25
C ASP A 200 -9.75 -4.91 2.34
N LYS A 201 -10.99 -4.78 2.82
CA LYS A 201 -11.37 -3.71 3.76
C LYS A 201 -11.11 -4.01 5.24
N ILE A 202 -11.15 -5.28 5.64
CA ILE A 202 -11.12 -5.68 7.06
C ILE A 202 -9.89 -6.51 7.36
N PHE A 203 -9.60 -7.54 6.56
CA PHE A 203 -8.60 -8.54 6.92
C PHE A 203 -7.19 -8.20 6.42
N ARG A 204 -7.09 -7.54 5.27
CA ARG A 204 -5.81 -7.23 4.62
C ARG A 204 -4.79 -6.52 5.52
N PRO A 205 -5.15 -5.50 6.33
CA PRO A 205 -4.18 -4.82 7.20
C PRO A 205 -3.49 -5.73 8.21
N LEU A 206 -4.18 -6.76 8.72
CA LEU A 206 -3.62 -7.67 9.73
C LEU A 206 -3.08 -8.97 9.12
N LEU A 207 -3.88 -9.62 8.26
CA LEU A 207 -3.61 -10.97 7.77
C LEU A 207 -2.84 -11.02 6.46
N LEU A 208 -2.59 -9.89 5.79
CA LEU A 208 -1.82 -9.85 4.54
C LEU A 208 -0.66 -8.85 4.68
N ASP A 209 -1.01 -7.58 4.75
CA ASP A 209 -0.05 -6.49 4.66
C ASP A 209 0.68 -6.26 5.98
N GLY A 210 0.01 -6.46 7.12
CA GLY A 210 0.62 -6.42 8.44
C GLY A 210 1.72 -7.46 8.64
N ILE A 211 1.59 -8.64 8.05
CA ILE A 211 2.61 -9.69 8.10
C ILE A 211 3.88 -9.22 7.38
N THR A 212 3.72 -8.67 6.18
CA THR A 212 4.82 -8.08 5.41
C THR A 212 5.51 -6.97 6.21
N MET A 213 4.75 -6.11 6.88
CA MET A 213 5.30 -5.04 7.71
C MET A 213 6.12 -5.57 8.89
N LEU A 214 5.65 -6.61 9.57
CA LEU A 214 6.38 -7.27 10.65
C LEU A 214 7.71 -7.88 10.16
N GLU A 215 7.69 -8.53 9.00
CA GLU A 215 8.89 -9.10 8.37
C GLU A 215 9.92 -8.01 8.05
N LEU A 216 9.48 -6.87 7.52
CA LEU A 216 10.36 -5.73 7.18
C LEU A 216 11.09 -5.15 8.41
N ILE A 217 10.47 -5.23 9.59
CA ILE A 217 11.08 -4.75 10.84
C ILE A 217 11.76 -5.87 11.65
N GLY A 218 11.82 -7.09 11.12
CA GLY A 218 12.50 -8.23 11.74
C GLY A 218 11.68 -8.97 12.82
N GLU A 219 10.38 -8.70 12.93
CA GLU A 219 9.48 -9.33 13.92
C GLU A 219 8.98 -10.69 13.44
N THR A 220 9.91 -11.61 13.16
CA THR A 220 9.64 -12.88 12.47
C THR A 220 8.75 -13.83 13.26
N GLU A 221 8.86 -13.86 14.59
CA GLU A 221 8.02 -14.74 15.43
C GLU A 221 6.56 -14.29 15.40
N LEU A 222 6.31 -12.98 15.53
CA LEU A 222 4.97 -12.44 15.46
C LEU A 222 4.37 -12.60 14.05
N ALA A 223 5.17 -12.36 13.01
CA ALA A 223 4.78 -12.59 11.62
C ALA A 223 4.36 -14.05 11.39
N GLU A 224 5.13 -15.04 11.86
CA GLU A 224 4.78 -16.46 11.73
C GLU A 224 3.49 -16.81 12.48
N GLY A 225 3.26 -16.19 13.64
CA GLY A 225 2.00 -16.29 14.37
C GLY A 225 0.80 -15.88 13.51
N PHE A 226 0.89 -14.73 12.83
CA PHE A 226 -0.14 -14.28 11.88
C PHE A 226 -0.23 -15.16 10.63
N ARG A 227 0.88 -15.70 10.10
CA ARG A 227 0.86 -16.58 8.92
C ARG A 227 0.04 -17.85 9.14
N LYS A 228 -0.03 -18.36 10.37
CA LYS A 228 -0.91 -19.48 10.71
C LYS A 228 -2.39 -19.12 10.45
N GLU A 229 -2.84 -17.97 10.96
CA GLU A 229 -4.22 -17.51 10.77
C GLU A 229 -4.49 -17.07 9.32
N GLN A 230 -3.51 -16.45 8.67
CA GLN A 230 -3.57 -16.12 7.25
C GLN A 230 -3.80 -17.37 6.39
N ARG A 231 -3.09 -18.48 6.66
CA ARG A 231 -3.27 -19.73 5.89
C ARG A 231 -4.69 -20.27 6.01
N ALA A 232 -5.24 -20.27 7.22
CA ALA A 232 -6.64 -20.68 7.44
C ALA A 232 -7.61 -19.75 6.68
N PHE A 233 -7.43 -18.44 6.82
CA PHE A 233 -8.21 -17.43 6.13
C PHE A 233 -8.16 -17.59 4.60
N LEU A 234 -6.96 -17.67 4.01
CA LEU A 234 -6.78 -17.81 2.56
C LEU A 234 -7.32 -19.15 2.04
N THR A 235 -7.28 -20.22 2.85
CA THR A 235 -7.87 -21.50 2.49
C THR A 235 -9.39 -21.38 2.38
N PHE A 236 -10.02 -20.73 3.36
CA PHE A 236 -11.45 -20.41 3.31
C PHE A 236 -11.79 -19.56 2.08
N MET A 237 -11.03 -18.50 1.81
CA MET A 237 -11.27 -17.59 0.68
C MET A 237 -11.16 -18.26 -0.70
N LYS A 238 -10.29 -19.28 -0.82
CA LYS A 238 -10.14 -20.08 -2.04
C LYS A 238 -11.22 -21.14 -2.22
N GLY A 239 -11.87 -21.56 -1.13
CA GLY A 239 -12.94 -22.56 -1.16
C GLY A 239 -14.31 -21.98 -1.49
N ASP A 240 -15.34 -22.76 -1.17
CA ASP A 240 -16.74 -22.46 -1.48
C ASP A 240 -17.32 -21.32 -0.63
N ARG A 241 -16.64 -20.93 0.46
CA ARG A 241 -17.01 -19.83 1.37
C ARG A 241 -18.42 -19.97 1.98
N THR A 242 -18.87 -21.21 2.18
CA THR A 242 -20.18 -21.57 2.73
C THR A 242 -20.06 -21.86 4.22
N GLY A 243 -19.95 -20.82 5.05
CA GLY A 243 -19.82 -21.00 6.51
C GLY A 243 -19.44 -19.73 7.22
N LYS A 244 -19.12 -19.84 8.51
CA LYS A 244 -18.56 -18.74 9.31
C LYS A 244 -17.04 -18.79 9.25
N LEU A 245 -16.40 -17.62 9.29
CA LEU A 245 -14.94 -17.56 9.31
C LEU A 245 -14.35 -18.02 10.64
N ASP A 246 -15.05 -17.83 11.76
CA ASP A 246 -14.59 -18.23 13.09
C ASP A 246 -14.50 -19.76 13.30
N GLU A 247 -15.10 -20.54 12.41
CA GLU A 247 -14.93 -22.00 12.33
C GLU A 247 -13.56 -22.41 11.75
N THR A 248 -12.86 -21.47 11.09
CA THR A 248 -11.56 -21.72 10.44
C THR A 248 -10.43 -20.87 11.01
N VAL A 249 -10.69 -19.59 11.29
CA VAL A 249 -9.74 -18.62 11.85
C VAL A 249 -9.94 -18.52 13.35
N SER A 250 -8.87 -18.67 14.14
CA SER A 250 -8.96 -18.59 15.59
C SER A 250 -9.01 -17.13 16.06
N LEU A 251 -10.21 -16.64 16.39
CA LEU A 251 -10.39 -15.28 16.90
C LEU A 251 -9.61 -15.01 18.19
N ASN A 252 -9.52 -15.99 19.10
CA ASN A 252 -8.70 -15.88 20.31
C ASN A 252 -7.21 -15.72 20.00
N ASN A 253 -6.70 -16.46 19.00
CA ASN A 253 -5.30 -16.31 18.60
C ASN A 253 -5.09 -14.97 17.89
N LEU A 254 -5.99 -14.59 16.99
CA LEU A 254 -5.94 -13.31 16.28
C LEU A 254 -5.95 -12.13 17.25
N ARG A 255 -6.76 -12.18 18.31
CA ARG A 255 -6.79 -11.19 19.39
C ARG A 255 -5.42 -11.03 20.03
N ARG A 256 -4.82 -12.15 20.46
CA ARG A 256 -3.50 -12.18 21.12
C ARG A 256 -2.40 -11.64 20.19
N LEU A 257 -2.42 -12.03 18.92
CA LEU A 257 -1.46 -11.55 17.92
C LEU A 257 -1.60 -10.04 17.69
N LYS A 258 -2.83 -9.54 17.58
CA LYS A 258 -3.13 -8.11 17.49
C LYS A 258 -2.68 -7.35 18.74
N GLU A 259 -2.89 -7.90 19.93
CA GLU A 259 -2.41 -7.31 21.19
C GLU A 259 -0.88 -7.17 21.20
N ARG A 260 -0.15 -8.23 20.83
CA ARG A 260 1.32 -8.18 20.66
C ARG A 260 1.76 -7.15 19.61
N TYR A 261 1.05 -7.03 18.49
CA TYR A 261 1.35 -6.00 17.49
C TYR A 261 1.10 -4.59 18.07
N GLY A 262 0.00 -4.41 18.81
CA GLY A 262 -0.28 -3.17 19.53
C GLY A 262 0.83 -2.79 20.53
N GLU A 263 1.42 -3.76 21.23
CA GLU A 263 2.57 -3.52 22.10
C GLU A 263 3.80 -2.99 21.33
N LEU A 264 4.06 -3.51 20.13
CA LEU A 264 5.13 -3.01 19.26
C LEU A 264 4.88 -1.57 18.80
N VAL A 265 3.64 -1.26 18.41
CA VAL A 265 3.21 0.10 18.04
C VAL A 265 3.39 1.05 19.23
N ALA A 266 2.96 0.64 20.43
CA ALA A 266 3.11 1.43 21.65
C ALA A 266 4.58 1.61 22.07
N ALA A 267 5.43 0.59 21.86
CA ALA A 267 6.86 0.68 22.15
C ALA A 267 7.57 1.68 21.21
N ARG A 268 7.18 1.71 19.92
CA ARG A 268 7.68 2.68 18.95
C ARG A 268 7.37 4.12 19.39
N ARG A 269 6.16 4.37 19.89
CA ARG A 269 5.76 5.67 20.45
C ARG A 269 6.72 6.15 21.54
N ASN A 270 7.11 5.28 22.46
CA ASN A 270 7.97 5.65 23.57
C ASN A 270 9.41 5.97 23.14
N LYS A 271 9.92 5.33 22.07
CA LYS A 271 11.24 5.64 21.50
C LYS A 271 11.29 7.00 20.79
N SER A 272 10.14 7.52 20.35
CA SER A 272 10.05 8.87 19.79
C SER A 272 10.15 9.98 20.87
N ASN A 273 10.15 9.64 22.17
CA ASN A 273 10.32 10.61 23.27
C ASN A 273 11.79 10.89 23.63
N GLU A 274 12.74 10.15 23.06
CA GLU A 274 14.17 10.24 23.41
C GLU A 274 15.01 11.05 22.40
N LYS A 275 14.35 11.73 21.45
CA LYS A 275 14.97 12.64 20.47
C LYS A 275 14.32 14.02 20.53
#